data_AF-A0A257Q054-F1
#
_entry.id   AF-A0A257Q054-F1
#
_cell.length_a   1.000
_cell.length_b   1.000
_cell.length_c   1.000
_cell.angle_alpha   90.00
_cell.angle_beta   90.00
_cell.angle_gamma   90.00
#
_symmetry.space_group_name_H-M   'P 1'
#
loop_
_entity.id
_entity.type
_entity.pdbx_description
1 polymer ?
#
loop_
_entity_poly.entity_id
_entity_poly.type
_entity_poly.pdbx_seq_one_letter_code
_entity_poly.pdbx_strand_id
1 'polypeptide(L)'
;MLARDHPAQKPKARQHGASLVEFSIVAIPILLIGLGSVEVAQWFYVKQVVSIALLQAARAGVTQHAKPQVMETAFEQALQPLFASSGRSSADRLQRALASRAQLTGGPAWQIEILNPTPAAFHDFADARLGLSREIGLAAINNNYQAEQ
;
A
#
# COMPACT_ATOMS: atom_id res chain seq x y z
N MET A 1 -52.76 70.14 13.79
CA MET A 1 -52.00 70.11 12.53
C MET A 1 -50.72 69.32 12.77
N LEU A 2 -50.74 68.05 12.33
CA LEU A 2 -49.65 67.07 12.14
C LEU A 2 -48.61 66.82 13.26
N ALA A 3 -48.87 65.77 14.06
CA ALA A 3 -47.83 65.00 14.75
C ALA A 3 -47.05 64.15 13.72
N ARG A 4 -45.73 64.29 13.68
CA ARG A 4 -44.83 63.45 12.88
C ARG A 4 -44.34 62.28 13.73
N ASP A 5 -44.94 61.11 13.54
CA ASP A 5 -44.40 59.87 14.07
C ASP A 5 -43.09 59.51 13.35
N HIS A 6 -41.99 59.49 14.10
CA HIS A 6 -40.71 59.01 13.62
C HIS A 6 -40.62 57.51 13.91
N PRO A 7 -40.39 56.63 12.92
CA PRO A 7 -40.26 55.21 13.17
C PRO A 7 -39.01 54.94 14.02
N ALA A 8 -39.21 54.38 15.20
CA ALA A 8 -38.15 53.93 16.09
C ALA A 8 -37.25 52.92 15.36
N GLN A 9 -36.00 53.32 15.10
CA GLN A 9 -35.00 52.48 14.47
C GLN A 9 -34.57 51.40 15.47
N LYS A 10 -34.93 50.14 15.20
CA LYS A 10 -34.55 49.01 16.07
C LYS A 10 -33.02 48.87 16.10
N PRO A 11 -32.40 48.74 17.28
CA PRO A 11 -30.96 48.59 17.39
C PRO A 11 -30.52 47.31 16.70
N LYS A 12 -29.60 47.43 15.73
CA LYS A 12 -28.96 46.28 15.06
C LYS A 12 -28.10 45.57 16.09
N ALA A 13 -28.53 44.38 16.53
CA ALA A 13 -27.74 43.55 17.43
C ALA A 13 -26.36 43.28 16.82
N ARG A 14 -25.29 43.61 17.54
CA ARG A 14 -23.90 43.37 17.10
C ARG A 14 -23.62 41.87 17.12
N GLN A 15 -23.80 41.22 15.97
CA GLN A 15 -23.56 39.79 15.74
C GLN A 15 -22.07 39.44 15.58
N HIS A 16 -21.24 39.75 16.58
CA HIS A 16 -19.80 39.52 16.47
C HIS A 16 -19.39 38.02 16.55
N GLY A 17 -20.30 37.13 16.94
CA GLY A 17 -20.04 35.68 17.05
C GLY A 17 -20.80 34.79 16.06
N ALA A 18 -21.88 35.28 15.42
CA ALA A 18 -22.70 34.48 14.51
C ALA A 18 -21.91 34.06 13.26
N SER A 19 -21.14 34.99 12.69
CA SER A 19 -20.30 34.71 11.51
C SER A 19 -19.21 33.67 11.78
N LEU A 20 -18.66 33.61 13.01
CA LEU A 20 -17.65 32.61 13.37
C LEU A 20 -18.28 31.20 13.47
N VAL A 21 -19.49 31.12 14.02
CA VAL A 21 -20.24 29.86 14.13
C VAL A 21 -20.66 29.36 12.75
N GLU A 22 -21.25 30.23 11.92
CA GLU A 22 -21.64 29.91 10.54
C GLU A 22 -20.43 29.46 9.69
N PHE A 23 -19.29 30.16 9.83
CA PHE A 23 -18.05 29.75 9.19
C PHE A 23 -17.58 28.38 9.69
N SER A 24 -17.58 28.14 11.00
CA SER A 24 -17.10 26.87 11.57
C SER A 24 -17.95 25.67 11.14
N ILE A 25 -19.27 25.86 11.00
CA ILE A 25 -20.21 24.83 10.51
C ILE A 25 -19.81 24.35 9.12
N VAL A 26 -19.23 25.21 8.28
CA VAL A 26 -18.81 24.86 6.92
C VAL A 26 -17.31 24.51 6.85
N ALA A 27 -16.46 25.23 7.58
CA ALA A 27 -15.01 25.07 7.54
C ALA A 27 -14.56 23.72 8.10
N ILE A 28 -15.13 23.29 9.23
CA ILE A 28 -14.78 22.01 9.86
C ILE A 28 -15.05 20.82 8.94
N PRO A 29 -16.25 20.62 8.35
CA PRO A 29 -16.48 19.48 7.47
C PRO A 29 -15.62 19.54 6.22
N ILE A 30 -15.38 20.72 5.63
CA ILE A 30 -14.48 20.86 4.48
C ILE A 30 -13.05 20.43 4.85
N LEU A 31 -12.54 20.86 6.00
CA LEU A 31 -11.21 20.46 6.49
C LEU A 31 -11.13 18.95 6.73
N LEU A 32 -12.17 18.36 7.33
CA LEU A 32 -12.23 16.92 7.57
C LEU A 32 -12.27 16.12 6.26
N ILE A 33 -13.04 16.58 5.27
CA ILE A 33 -13.07 15.96 3.93
C ILE A 33 -11.71 16.09 3.24
N GLY A 34 -11.07 17.25 3.32
CA GLY A 34 -9.74 17.48 2.78
C GLY A 34 -8.71 16.55 3.40
N LEU A 35 -8.67 16.48 4.74
CA LEU A 35 -7.77 15.59 5.47
C LEU A 35 -8.07 14.11 5.16
N GLY A 36 -9.34 13.71 5.20
CA GLY A 36 -9.75 12.34 4.87
C GLY A 36 -9.37 11.93 3.45
N SER A 37 -9.43 12.87 2.49
CA SER A 37 -8.99 12.62 1.12
C SER A 37 -7.49 12.36 1.03
N VAL A 38 -6.67 13.07 1.81
CA VAL A 38 -5.21 12.83 1.88
C VAL A 38 -4.91 11.45 2.46
N GLU A 39 -5.59 11.06 3.53
CA GLU A 39 -5.38 9.74 4.14
C GLU A 39 -5.79 8.60 3.21
N VAL A 40 -6.92 8.75 2.51
CA VAL A 40 -7.35 7.80 1.49
C VAL A 40 -6.31 7.72 0.35
N ALA A 41 -5.81 8.87 -0.12
CA ALA A 41 -4.77 8.89 -1.15
C ALA A 41 -3.49 8.17 -0.71
N GLN A 42 -3.05 8.39 0.54
CA GLN A 42 -1.90 7.68 1.11
C GLN A 42 -2.16 6.17 1.18
N TRP A 43 -3.36 5.75 1.60
CA TRP A 43 -3.72 4.34 1.65
C TRP A 43 -3.69 3.69 0.25
N PHE A 44 -4.25 4.36 -0.76
CA PHE A 44 -4.18 3.89 -2.15
C PHE A 44 -2.75 3.81 -2.67
N TYR A 45 -1.91 4.80 -2.33
CA TYR A 45 -0.49 4.78 -2.68
C TYR A 45 0.22 3.56 -2.10
N VAL A 46 0.04 3.29 -0.80
CA VAL A 46 0.62 2.10 -0.14
C VAL A 46 0.11 0.82 -0.80
N LYS A 47 -1.20 0.70 -1.02
CA LYS A 47 -1.81 -0.45 -1.69
C LYS A 47 -1.20 -0.69 -3.08
N GLN A 48 -0.97 0.39 -3.83
CA GLN A 48 -0.39 0.31 -5.18
C GLN A 48 1.06 -0.19 -5.12
N VAL A 49 1.89 0.37 -4.24
CA VAL A 49 3.29 -0.06 -4.10
C VAL A 49 3.38 -1.52 -3.66
N VAL A 50 2.54 -1.96 -2.71
CA VAL A 50 2.49 -3.37 -2.29
C VAL A 50 2.07 -4.28 -3.45
N SER A 51 1.08 -3.87 -4.26
CA SER A 51 0.64 -4.64 -5.43
C SER A 51 1.77 -4.81 -6.45
N ILE A 52 2.51 -3.72 -6.72
CA ILE A 52 3.69 -3.78 -7.59
C ILE A 52 4.78 -4.66 -6.98
N ALA A 53 5.02 -4.58 -5.67
CA ALA A 53 5.99 -5.42 -5.01
C ALA A 53 5.66 -6.92 -5.10
N LEU A 54 4.39 -7.28 -4.93
CA LEU A 54 3.92 -8.67 -5.13
C LEU A 54 4.10 -9.14 -6.57
N LEU A 55 3.82 -8.28 -7.57
CA LEU A 55 4.07 -8.60 -8.97
C LEU A 55 5.56 -8.80 -9.26
N GLN A 56 6.43 -7.98 -8.66
CA GLN A 56 7.88 -8.11 -8.80
C GLN A 56 8.40 -9.40 -8.15
N ALA A 57 7.88 -9.74 -6.97
CA ALA A 57 8.18 -10.98 -6.27
C ALA A 57 7.71 -12.20 -7.10
N ALA A 58 6.49 -12.17 -7.64
CA ALA A 58 5.97 -13.22 -8.50
C ALA A 58 6.81 -13.38 -9.78
N ARG A 59 7.17 -12.27 -10.43
CA ARG A 59 8.07 -12.28 -11.60
C ARG A 59 9.41 -12.92 -11.27
N ALA A 60 10.02 -12.54 -10.16
CA ALA A 60 11.29 -13.10 -9.71
C ALA A 60 11.16 -14.59 -9.37
N GLY A 61 10.03 -15.00 -8.79
CA GLY A 61 9.69 -16.40 -8.54
C GLY A 61 9.59 -17.21 -9.84
N VAL A 62 8.91 -16.68 -10.87
CA VAL A 62 8.80 -17.36 -12.16
C VAL A 62 10.16 -17.49 -12.86
N THR A 63 11.01 -16.45 -12.82
CA THR A 63 12.30 -16.46 -13.53
C THR A 63 13.43 -17.16 -12.77
N GLN A 64 13.33 -17.27 -11.44
CA GLN A 64 14.37 -17.88 -10.60
C GLN A 64 13.88 -19.10 -9.83
N HIS A 65 12.96 -19.85 -10.43
CA HIS A 65 12.55 -21.19 -9.97
C HIS A 65 11.95 -21.22 -8.56
N ALA A 66 11.08 -20.25 -8.26
CA ALA A 66 10.32 -20.14 -7.02
C ALA A 66 11.17 -20.14 -5.73
N LYS A 67 12.45 -19.74 -5.80
CA LYS A 67 13.31 -19.60 -4.62
C LYS A 67 12.74 -18.52 -3.68
N PRO A 68 12.36 -18.86 -2.43
CA PRO A 68 11.74 -17.91 -1.51
C PRO A 68 12.60 -16.66 -1.29
N GLN A 69 13.91 -16.82 -1.09
CA GLN A 69 14.83 -15.73 -0.81
C GLN A 69 14.89 -14.68 -1.94
N VAL A 70 14.75 -15.13 -3.19
CA VAL A 70 14.74 -14.23 -4.36
C VAL A 70 13.43 -13.44 -4.40
N MET A 71 12.30 -14.10 -4.14
CA MET A 71 10.99 -13.46 -4.09
C MET A 71 10.92 -12.42 -2.98
N GLU A 72 11.41 -12.77 -1.79
CA GLU A 72 11.51 -11.87 -0.63
C GLU A 72 12.38 -10.65 -0.93
N THR A 73 13.56 -10.86 -1.53
CA THR A 73 14.47 -9.77 -1.91
C THR A 73 13.81 -8.83 -2.93
N ALA A 74 13.17 -9.38 -3.97
CA ALA A 74 12.48 -8.59 -4.99
C ALA A 74 11.29 -7.80 -4.41
N PHE A 75 10.56 -8.41 -3.46
CA PHE A 75 9.47 -7.77 -2.73
C PHE A 75 9.99 -6.58 -1.91
N GLU A 76 11.01 -6.80 -1.08
CA GLU A 76 11.60 -5.75 -0.24
C GLU A 76 12.21 -4.61 -1.08
N GLN A 77 12.89 -4.93 -2.18
CA GLN A 77 13.40 -3.93 -3.11
C GLN A 77 12.29 -3.05 -3.69
N ALA A 78 11.16 -3.66 -4.06
CA ALA A 78 10.01 -2.93 -4.59
C ALA A 78 9.23 -2.13 -3.52
N LEU A 79 9.40 -2.43 -2.23
CA LEU A 79 8.82 -1.66 -1.12
C LEU A 79 9.63 -0.41 -0.75
N GLN A 80 10.89 -0.30 -1.17
CA GLN A 80 11.76 0.83 -0.84
C GLN A 80 11.16 2.24 -1.09
N PRO A 81 10.37 2.48 -2.14
CA PRO A 81 9.75 3.79 -2.37
C PRO A 81 8.88 4.28 -1.20
N LEU A 82 8.21 3.38 -0.47
CA LEU A 82 7.45 3.75 0.74
C LEU A 82 8.35 4.32 1.84
N PHE A 83 9.64 4.01 1.79
CA PHE A 83 10.65 4.39 2.74
C PHE A 83 11.71 5.32 2.11
N ALA A 84 11.36 6.09 1.07
CA ALA A 84 12.22 7.16 0.52
C ALA A 84 12.12 8.47 1.33
N SER A 85 13.25 9.03 1.80
CA SER A 85 13.32 10.34 2.47
C SER A 85 14.63 11.05 2.18
N SER A 86 14.64 12.37 2.34
CA SER A 86 15.86 13.15 2.36
C SER A 86 16.78 12.70 3.50
N GLY A 87 18.00 12.24 3.16
CA GLY A 87 19.11 12.10 4.11
C GLY A 87 19.48 10.70 4.61
N ARG A 88 18.69 9.64 4.34
CA ARG A 88 19.07 8.25 4.69
C ARG A 88 18.67 7.26 3.59
N SER A 89 19.43 6.17 3.45
CA SER A 89 19.10 5.08 2.53
C SER A 89 17.69 4.55 2.81
N SER A 90 16.89 4.40 1.75
CA SER A 90 15.56 3.81 1.79
C SER A 90 15.59 2.38 2.34
N ALA A 91 16.63 1.61 2.02
CA ALA A 91 16.83 0.25 2.49
C ALA A 91 16.96 0.19 4.03
N ASP A 92 17.77 1.06 4.64
CA ASP A 92 17.96 1.08 6.11
C ASP A 92 16.67 1.43 6.85
N ARG A 93 15.81 2.25 6.23
CA ARG A 93 14.52 2.63 6.81
C ARG A 93 13.53 1.48 6.71
N LEU A 94 13.46 0.83 5.55
CA LEU A 94 12.67 -0.38 5.37
C LEU A 94 13.07 -1.43 6.41
N GLN A 95 14.36 -1.75 6.52
CA GLN A 95 14.83 -2.80 7.44
C GLN A 95 14.51 -2.50 8.90
N ARG A 96 14.63 -1.23 9.33
CA ARG A 96 14.20 -0.83 10.68
C ARG A 96 12.69 -0.92 10.88
N ALA A 97 11.90 -0.55 9.87
CA ALA A 97 10.46 -0.67 9.95
C ALA A 97 10.01 -2.14 10.04
N LEU A 98 10.65 -3.03 9.27
CA LEU A 98 10.42 -4.47 9.33
C LEU A 98 10.82 -5.03 10.71
N ALA A 99 12.01 -4.69 11.22
CA ALA A 99 12.45 -5.12 12.54
C ALA A 99 11.51 -4.65 13.67
N SER A 100 11.09 -3.39 13.62
CA SER A 100 10.14 -2.83 14.59
C SER A 100 8.80 -3.56 14.54
N ARG A 101 8.30 -3.86 13.32
CA ARG A 101 7.05 -4.58 13.14
C ARG A 101 7.13 -6.01 13.68
N ALA A 102 8.25 -6.70 13.42
CA ALA A 102 8.47 -8.05 13.92
C ALA A 102 8.50 -8.12 15.45
N GLN A 103 9.10 -7.11 16.11
CA GLN A 103 9.08 -6.99 17.57
C GLN A 103 7.67 -6.76 18.12
N LEU A 104 6.85 -5.96 17.46
CA LEU A 104 5.48 -5.65 17.88
C LEU A 104 4.53 -6.84 17.68
N THR A 105 4.70 -7.62 16.61
CA THR A 105 3.81 -8.75 16.29
C THR A 105 4.27 -10.08 16.89
N GLY A 106 5.51 -10.16 17.38
CA GLY A 106 6.11 -11.42 17.84
C GLY A 106 6.32 -12.45 16.72
N GLY A 107 6.29 -11.99 15.46
CA GLY A 107 6.36 -12.83 14.26
C GLY A 107 6.99 -12.08 13.09
N PRO A 108 7.00 -12.66 11.88
CA PRO A 108 7.55 -11.98 10.71
C PRO A 108 6.77 -10.69 10.41
N ALA A 109 7.47 -9.68 9.88
CA ALA A 109 6.88 -8.38 9.58
C ALA A 109 5.80 -8.44 8.48
N TRP A 110 5.86 -9.47 7.64
CA TRP A 110 4.93 -9.80 6.56
C TRP A 110 5.12 -11.27 6.19
N GLN A 111 4.16 -11.83 5.45
CA GLN A 111 4.22 -13.18 4.90
C GLN A 111 3.70 -13.15 3.46
N ILE A 112 4.41 -13.79 2.55
CA ILE A 112 3.97 -13.99 1.16
C ILE A 112 3.38 -15.40 1.08
N GLU A 113 2.14 -15.49 0.61
CA GLU A 113 1.47 -16.75 0.32
C GLU A 113 1.42 -16.98 -1.20
N ILE A 114 1.90 -18.13 -1.65
CA ILE A 114 1.86 -18.53 -3.06
C ILE A 114 0.53 -19.22 -3.30
N LEU A 115 -0.39 -18.54 -3.99
CA LEU A 115 -1.71 -19.10 -4.32
C LEU A 115 -1.67 -20.07 -5.52
N ASN A 116 -0.75 -19.84 -6.45
CA ASN A 116 -0.56 -20.65 -7.67
C ASN A 116 0.89 -20.54 -8.15
N PRO A 117 1.54 -21.59 -8.66
CA PRO A 117 1.08 -23.00 -8.79
C PRO A 117 0.85 -23.69 -7.45
N THR A 118 -0.23 -24.47 -7.34
CA THR A 118 -0.53 -25.28 -6.15
C THR A 118 0.37 -26.54 -6.11
N PRO A 119 0.55 -27.19 -4.95
CA PRO A 119 1.26 -28.47 -4.87
C PRO A 119 0.71 -29.54 -5.82
N ALA A 120 -0.61 -29.55 -6.04
CA ALA A 120 -1.26 -30.46 -7.00
C ALA A 120 -0.79 -30.20 -8.45
N ALA A 121 -0.57 -28.94 -8.84
CA ALA A 121 -0.03 -28.63 -10.17
C ALA A 121 1.39 -29.20 -10.37
N PHE A 122 2.22 -29.25 -9.32
CA PHE A 122 3.52 -29.91 -9.42
C PHE A 122 3.38 -31.44 -9.48
N HIS A 123 2.40 -32.04 -8.81
CA HIS A 123 2.16 -33.47 -8.94
C HIS A 123 1.79 -33.85 -10.39
N ASP A 124 0.95 -33.04 -11.04
CA ASP A 124 0.42 -33.38 -12.36
C ASP A 124 1.37 -33.03 -13.52
N PHE A 125 2.22 -32.00 -13.36
CA PHE A 125 3.03 -31.44 -14.44
C PHE A 125 4.54 -31.37 -14.16
N ALA A 126 5.03 -31.78 -12.99
CA ALA A 126 6.47 -31.78 -12.74
C ALA A 126 7.19 -32.88 -13.55
N ASP A 127 8.35 -32.54 -14.09
CA ASP A 127 9.21 -33.48 -14.80
C ASP A 127 10.53 -33.66 -14.04
N ALA A 128 10.68 -34.81 -13.40
CA ALA A 128 11.90 -35.18 -12.66
C ALA A 128 13.12 -35.37 -13.57
N ARG A 129 12.93 -35.48 -14.90
CA ARG A 129 14.02 -35.67 -15.87
C ARG A 129 14.71 -34.35 -16.22
N LEU A 130 14.09 -33.20 -15.94
CA LEU A 130 14.70 -31.88 -16.10
C LEU A 130 16.01 -31.81 -15.30
N GLY A 131 17.11 -31.47 -15.98
CA GLY A 131 18.42 -31.26 -15.32
C GLY A 131 18.33 -30.19 -14.24
N LEU A 132 17.51 -29.17 -14.49
CA LEU A 132 17.18 -28.12 -13.54
C LEU A 132 16.59 -28.67 -12.24
N SER A 133 15.57 -29.54 -12.28
CA SER A 133 14.97 -30.16 -11.07
C SER A 133 16.02 -30.79 -10.15
N ARG A 134 17.06 -31.42 -10.73
CA ARG A 134 18.19 -32.00 -9.99
C ARG A 134 19.18 -30.97 -9.44
N GLU A 135 19.35 -29.85 -10.13
CA GLU A 135 20.28 -28.77 -9.74
C GLU A 135 19.72 -27.88 -8.62
N ILE A 136 18.43 -27.52 -8.70
CA ILE A 136 17.79 -26.65 -7.69
C ILE A 136 17.15 -27.43 -6.54
N GLY A 137 16.97 -28.74 -6.66
CA GLY A 137 16.33 -29.59 -5.65
C GLY A 137 14.84 -29.28 -5.42
N LEU A 138 14.20 -28.58 -6.35
CA LEU A 138 12.79 -28.18 -6.33
C LEU A 138 12.08 -28.80 -7.52
N ALA A 139 10.81 -29.17 -7.35
CA ALA A 139 9.99 -29.69 -8.44
C ALA A 139 9.83 -28.62 -9.54
N ALA A 140 10.21 -28.97 -10.77
CA ALA A 140 10.12 -28.09 -11.93
C ALA A 140 9.08 -28.61 -12.94
N ILE A 141 8.25 -27.69 -13.45
CA ILE A 141 7.29 -27.97 -14.53
C ILE A 141 7.99 -27.78 -15.88
N ASN A 142 7.82 -28.74 -16.80
CA ASN A 142 8.45 -28.72 -18.11
C ASN A 142 7.74 -27.75 -19.06
N ASN A 143 8.40 -26.64 -19.40
CA ASN A 143 7.89 -25.63 -20.33
C ASN A 143 8.53 -25.70 -21.73
N ASN A 144 9.27 -26.77 -22.07
CA ASN A 144 9.98 -26.86 -23.36
C ASN A 144 9.02 -26.80 -24.57
N TYR A 145 7.74 -27.12 -24.38
CA TYR A 145 6.70 -26.98 -25.40
C TYR A 145 6.53 -25.53 -25.90
N GLN A 146 6.92 -24.52 -25.12
CA GLN A 146 6.84 -23.11 -25.52
C GLN A 146 7.90 -22.72 -26.55
N ALA A 147 9.01 -23.47 -26.65
CA ALA A 147 10.06 -23.22 -27.63
C ALA A 147 9.69 -23.77 -29.03
N GLU A 148 8.63 -24.57 -29.13
CA GLU A 148 8.17 -25.17 -30.39
C GLU A 148 7.03 -24.39 -31.06
N GLN A 149 6.61 -23.24 -30.51
CA GLN A 149 5.59 -22.34 -31.06
C GLN A 149 6.21 -21.12 -31.74
#